data_AF-A0A8H5XE36-F1
#
_entry.id   AF-A0A8H5XE36-F1
#
_cell.length_a   1.000
_cell.length_b   1.000
_cell.length_c   1.000
_cell.angle_alpha   90.00
_cell.angle_beta   90.00
_cell.angle_gamma   90.00
#
_symmetry.space_group_name_H-M   'P 1'
#
loop_
_entity.id
_entity.type
_entity.pdbx_description
1 polymer ?
#
loop_
_entity_poly.entity_id
_entity_poly.type
_entity_poly.pdbx_seq_one_letter_code
_entity_poly.pdbx_strand_id
1 'polypeptide(L)'
;MILLRWYSSNHKSPSATVIYAHGGGMILGSVKAYDKVVAAHVARTGVPFLAVDYRLAPEHPHPIPVNDVYAALNWLVAHSEEFGVDTSRIVLADKHLTPFLSWNTTDNETGWQALLGCSRGREMVTETAAPGRMVDATGMPPLYIEVGKLDLF
;
A
#
# COMPACT_ATOMS: atom_id res chain seq x y z
N MET A 1 5.27 1.48 -17.33
CA MET A 1 3.80 1.35 -17.30
C MET A 1 3.44 0.60 -16.03
N ILE A 2 2.56 1.13 -15.19
CA ILE A 2 2.14 0.54 -13.92
C ILE A 2 0.71 0.02 -14.11
N LEU A 3 0.44 -1.23 -13.73
CA LEU A 3 -0.92 -1.76 -13.78
C LEU A 3 -1.69 -1.26 -12.56
N LEU A 4 -2.85 -0.66 -12.80
CA LEU A 4 -3.81 -0.29 -11.78
C LEU A 4 -5.07 -1.14 -11.97
N ARG A 5 -5.62 -1.66 -10.87
CA ARG A 5 -6.89 -2.38 -10.90
C ARG A 5 -7.89 -1.74 -9.96
N TRP A 6 -9.01 -1.32 -10.53
CA TRP A 6 -10.15 -0.81 -9.80
C TRP A 6 -11.06 -1.95 -9.34
N TYR A 7 -11.38 -1.96 -8.06
CA TYR A 7 -12.37 -2.84 -7.46
C TYR A 7 -13.50 -1.99 -6.91
N SER A 8 -14.73 -2.27 -7.34
CA SER A 8 -15.93 -1.60 -6.83
C SER A 8 -17.07 -2.60 -6.66
N SER A 9 -18.00 -2.24 -5.77
CA SER A 9 -19.32 -2.89 -5.70
C SER A 9 -20.32 -2.10 -6.53
N ASN A 10 -21.49 -2.68 -6.88
CA ASN A 10 -22.57 -1.98 -7.60
C ASN A 10 -23.32 -0.94 -6.73
N HIS A 11 -22.78 -0.56 -5.57
CA HIS A 11 -23.41 0.38 -4.65
C HIS A 11 -23.17 1.85 -5.07
N LYS A 12 -24.12 2.74 -4.72
CA LYS A 12 -24.09 4.17 -5.05
C LYS A 12 -22.85 4.87 -4.49
N SER A 13 -22.42 5.91 -5.23
CA SER A 13 -21.34 6.89 -4.98
C SER A 13 -20.57 6.68 -3.66
N PRO A 14 -19.35 6.15 -3.72
CA PRO A 14 -18.60 5.77 -2.55
C PRO A 14 -18.16 7.00 -1.74
N SER A 15 -18.33 6.95 -0.42
CA SER A 15 -17.95 8.03 0.49
C SER A 15 -16.45 8.07 0.83
N ALA A 16 -15.67 7.10 0.36
CA ALA A 16 -14.22 6.98 0.55
C ALA A 16 -13.63 6.06 -0.53
N THR A 17 -12.32 6.07 -0.71
CA THR A 17 -11.61 5.12 -1.59
C THR A 17 -10.30 4.68 -0.96
N VAL A 18 -9.94 3.42 -1.17
CA VAL A 18 -8.69 2.86 -0.69
C VAL A 18 -7.67 2.79 -1.81
N ILE A 19 -6.45 3.29 -1.58
CA ILE A 19 -5.31 2.91 -2.42
C ILE A 19 -4.62 1.70 -1.79
N TYR A 20 -4.55 0.60 -2.54
CA TYR A 20 -4.04 -0.68 -2.03
C TYR A 20 -2.69 -1.01 -2.66
N ALA A 21 -1.63 -0.92 -1.86
CA ALA A 21 -0.35 -1.53 -2.17
C ALA A 21 -0.38 -2.96 -1.61
N HIS A 22 -0.12 -3.97 -2.45
CA HIS A 22 -0.09 -5.34 -1.99
C HIS A 22 1.06 -5.59 -0.99
N GLY A 23 0.98 -6.70 -0.24
CA GLY A 23 2.07 -7.11 0.65
C GLY A 23 3.24 -7.73 -0.12
N GLY A 24 4.28 -8.15 0.60
CA GLY A 24 5.46 -8.79 0.01
C GLY A 24 6.74 -7.97 0.09
N GLY A 25 6.83 -7.02 1.02
CA GLY A 25 8.06 -6.28 1.33
C GLY A 25 8.64 -5.49 0.16
N MET A 26 7.82 -5.08 -0.81
CA MET A 26 8.23 -4.46 -2.08
C MET A 26 9.10 -5.34 -2.98
N ILE A 27 9.22 -6.65 -2.69
CA ILE A 27 10.10 -7.59 -3.41
C ILE A 27 9.35 -8.79 -4.01
N LEU A 28 8.14 -9.07 -3.54
CA LEU A 28 7.26 -10.11 -4.06
C LEU A 28 5.80 -9.64 -4.05
N GLY A 29 4.95 -10.43 -4.72
CA GLY A 29 3.51 -10.20 -4.78
C GLY A 29 3.05 -9.69 -6.14
N SER A 30 1.74 -9.50 -6.26
CA SER A 30 1.10 -8.81 -7.38
C SER A 30 -0.35 -8.54 -7.03
N VAL A 31 -0.99 -7.63 -7.76
CA VAL A 31 -2.44 -7.45 -7.70
C VAL A 31 -3.18 -8.77 -7.93
N LYS A 32 -2.70 -9.61 -8.84
CA LYS A 32 -3.29 -10.93 -9.12
C LYS A 32 -3.26 -11.86 -7.91
N ALA A 33 -2.17 -11.85 -7.14
CA ALA A 33 -2.03 -12.71 -5.96
C ALA A 33 -3.02 -12.32 -4.84
N TYR A 34 -3.35 -11.03 -4.73
CA TYR A 34 -4.24 -10.49 -3.70
C TYR A 34 -5.68 -10.27 -4.19
N ASP A 35 -6.01 -10.70 -5.42
CA ASP A 35 -7.26 -10.35 -6.10
C ASP A 35 -8.52 -10.71 -5.30
N LYS A 36 -8.60 -11.96 -4.82
CA LYS A 36 -9.74 -12.45 -4.03
C LYS A 36 -9.85 -11.73 -2.68
N VAL A 37 -8.71 -11.41 -2.09
CA VAL A 37 -8.61 -10.72 -0.80
C VAL A 37 -9.16 -9.30 -0.92
N VAL A 38 -8.73 -8.56 -1.94
CA VAL A 38 -9.19 -7.19 -2.19
C VAL A 38 -10.66 -7.18 -2.57
N ALA A 39 -11.10 -8.08 -3.46
CA ALA A 39 -12.50 -8.20 -3.84
C ALA A 39 -13.42 -8.51 -2.63
N ALA A 40 -12.98 -9.37 -1.71
CA ALA A 40 -13.74 -9.67 -0.49
C ALA A 40 -13.88 -8.45 0.44
N HIS A 41 -12.86 -7.60 0.53
CA HIS A 41 -12.93 -6.36 1.30
C HIS A 41 -13.94 -5.38 0.70
N VAL A 42 -13.88 -5.18 -0.62
CA VAL A 42 -14.82 -4.30 -1.34
C VAL A 42 -16.24 -4.82 -1.22
N ALA A 43 -16.46 -6.13 -1.34
CA ALA A 43 -17.79 -6.74 -1.18
C ALA A 43 -18.34 -6.60 0.24
N ARG A 44 -17.49 -6.67 1.27
CA ARG A 44 -17.90 -6.57 2.68
C ARG A 44 -18.14 -5.14 3.14
N THR A 45 -17.35 -4.19 2.64
CA THR A 45 -17.34 -2.79 3.11
C THR A 45 -18.10 -1.85 2.20
N GLY A 46 -18.28 -2.21 0.92
CA GLY A 46 -18.78 -1.31 -0.12
C GLY A 46 -17.78 -0.23 -0.56
N VAL A 47 -16.60 -0.14 0.08
CA VAL A 47 -15.57 0.85 -0.24
C VAL A 47 -14.76 0.37 -1.44
N PRO A 48 -14.59 1.18 -2.49
CA PRO A 48 -13.79 0.81 -3.65
C PRO A 48 -12.29 0.91 -3.37
N PHE A 49 -11.53 0.06 -4.06
CA PHE A 49 -10.07 -0.05 -3.92
C PHE A 49 -9.41 0.17 -5.29
N LEU A 50 -8.40 1.02 -5.34
CA LEU A 50 -7.43 1.07 -6.43
C LEU A 50 -6.18 0.28 -6.03
N ALA A 51 -6.05 -0.94 -6.53
CA ALA A 51 -4.86 -1.75 -6.28
C ALA A 51 -3.74 -1.39 -7.26
N VAL A 52 -2.53 -1.20 -6.72
CA VAL A 52 -1.34 -0.79 -7.47
C VAL A 52 -0.41 -1.99 -7.62
N ASP A 53 -0.13 -2.38 -8.86
CA ASP A 53 0.87 -3.40 -9.20
C ASP A 53 2.24 -2.71 -9.32
N TYR A 54 2.75 -2.26 -8.17
CA TYR A 54 4.01 -1.52 -8.10
C TYR A 54 5.18 -2.39 -8.55
N ARG A 55 6.20 -1.77 -9.16
CA ARG A 55 7.41 -2.49 -9.57
C ARG A 55 8.17 -3.03 -8.36
N LEU A 56 8.73 -4.23 -8.49
CA LEU A 56 9.39 -4.94 -7.40
C LEU A 56 10.91 -4.77 -7.42
N ALA A 57 11.50 -4.72 -6.23
CA ALA A 57 12.92 -4.97 -6.04
C ALA A 57 13.22 -6.48 -6.15
N PRO A 58 14.43 -6.89 -6.57
CA PRO A 58 15.63 -6.08 -6.79
C PRO A 58 15.71 -5.36 -8.15
N GLU A 59 14.89 -5.72 -9.14
CA GLU A 59 14.92 -5.14 -10.48
C GLU A 59 14.62 -3.64 -10.46
N HIS A 60 13.78 -3.22 -9.51
CA HIS A 60 13.41 -1.85 -9.24
C HIS A 60 13.55 -1.53 -7.75
N PRO A 61 14.77 -1.24 -7.27
CA PRO A 61 15.03 -0.99 -5.85
C PRO A 61 14.41 0.33 -5.39
N HIS A 62 14.48 0.61 -4.08
CA HIS A 62 14.05 1.90 -3.52
C HIS A 62 14.67 3.08 -4.30
N PRO A 63 13.90 4.15 -4.59
CA PRO A 63 12.52 4.44 -4.16
C PRO A 63 11.42 4.01 -5.14
N ILE A 64 11.73 3.23 -6.18
CA ILE A 64 10.80 2.97 -7.29
C ILE A 64 9.45 2.39 -6.85
N PRO A 65 9.37 1.34 -5.99
CA PRO A 65 8.09 0.76 -5.59
C PRO A 65 7.19 1.77 -4.86
N VAL A 66 7.78 2.62 -4.01
CA VAL A 66 7.06 3.66 -3.25
C VAL A 66 6.59 4.78 -4.17
N ASN A 67 7.44 5.20 -5.11
CA ASN A 67 7.09 6.20 -6.10
C ASN A 67 5.95 5.73 -7.02
N ASP A 68 5.87 4.44 -7.33
CA ASP A 68 4.78 3.88 -8.13
C ASP A 68 3.43 3.98 -7.39
N VAL A 69 3.41 3.68 -6.08
CA VAL A 69 2.20 3.85 -5.24
C VAL A 69 1.83 5.33 -5.12
N TYR A 70 2.80 6.22 -4.92
CA TYR A 70 2.56 7.66 -4.85
C TYR A 70 2.07 8.24 -6.19
N ALA A 71 2.62 7.78 -7.31
CA ALA A 71 2.15 8.16 -8.64
C ALA A 71 0.72 7.68 -8.89
N ALA A 72 0.38 6.48 -8.42
CA ALA A 72 -0.99 5.96 -8.49
C ALA A 72 -1.97 6.77 -7.62
N LEU A 73 -1.54 7.25 -6.44
CA LEU A 73 -2.33 8.17 -5.61
C LEU A 73 -2.61 9.47 -6.34
N ASN A 74 -1.56 10.11 -6.88
CA ASN A 74 -1.71 11.36 -7.62
C ASN A 74 -2.58 11.18 -8.86
N TRP A 75 -2.44 10.04 -9.55
CA TRP A 75 -3.30 9.69 -10.68
C TRP A 75 -4.76 9.57 -10.25
N LEU A 76 -5.06 8.85 -9.15
CA LEU A 76 -6.41 8.69 -8.63
C LEU A 76 -7.03 10.03 -8.23
N VAL A 77 -6.26 10.90 -7.56
CA VAL A 77 -6.69 12.24 -7.18
C VAL A 77 -7.00 13.08 -8.42
N ALA A 78 -6.17 13.00 -9.46
CA ALA A 78 -6.40 13.73 -10.71
C ALA A 78 -7.61 13.23 -11.52
N HIS A 79 -8.04 11.98 -11.31
CA HIS A 79 -9.17 11.34 -12.01
C HIS A 79 -10.37 11.10 -11.07
N SER A 80 -10.42 11.81 -9.93
CA SER A 80 -11.40 11.51 -8.88
C SER A 80 -12.86 11.65 -9.33
N GLU A 81 -13.16 12.58 -10.25
CA GLU A 81 -14.50 12.77 -10.80
C GLU A 81 -14.96 11.56 -11.63
N GLU A 82 -14.06 10.94 -12.39
CA GLU A 82 -14.36 9.77 -13.22
C GLU A 82 -14.75 8.55 -12.37
N PHE A 83 -14.11 8.41 -11.22
CA PHE A 83 -14.31 7.28 -10.30
C PHE A 83 -15.28 7.58 -9.14
N GLY A 84 -15.82 8.80 -9.09
CA GLY A 84 -16.69 9.25 -7.99
C GLY A 84 -15.99 9.21 -6.62
N VAL A 85 -14.69 9.48 -6.59
CA VAL A 85 -13.84 9.42 -5.40
C VAL A 85 -13.93 10.74 -4.63
N ASP A 86 -14.25 10.65 -3.35
CA ASP A 86 -14.08 11.76 -2.41
C ASP A 86 -12.60 11.85 -1.98
N THR A 87 -11.86 12.81 -2.56
CA THR A 87 -10.43 13.00 -2.29
C THR A 87 -10.14 13.49 -0.87
N SER A 88 -11.16 13.91 -0.11
CA SER A 88 -11.02 14.21 1.31
C SER A 88 -10.98 12.96 2.20
N ARG A 89 -11.22 11.76 1.63
CA ARG A 89 -11.33 10.49 2.36
C ARG A 89 -10.64 9.33 1.62
N ILE A 90 -9.31 9.38 1.58
CA ILE A 90 -8.45 8.28 1.08
C ILE A 90 -7.86 7.50 2.25
N VAL A 91 -8.02 6.19 2.26
CA VAL A 91 -7.64 5.29 3.37
C VAL A 91 -6.75 4.12 2.89
N LEU A 92 -5.97 3.52 3.79
CA LEU A 92 -5.18 2.29 3.56
C LEU A 92 -5.88 1.09 4.25
N ALA A 93 -5.71 -0.14 3.74
CA ALA A 93 -6.62 -1.30 3.98
C ALA A 93 -6.45 -2.15 5.27
N ASP A 94 -7.45 -3.03 5.51
CA ASP A 94 -8.04 -3.62 6.75
C ASP A 94 -7.55 -5.04 7.21
N LYS A 95 -7.85 -5.42 8.47
CA LYS A 95 -7.35 -6.49 9.36
C LYS A 95 -7.95 -7.90 9.25
N HIS A 96 -8.84 -8.18 8.30
CA HIS A 96 -9.52 -9.49 8.23
C HIS A 96 -8.72 -10.60 7.52
N LEU A 97 -7.43 -10.38 7.28
CA LEU A 97 -6.51 -11.29 6.57
C LEU A 97 -5.64 -12.16 7.49
N THR A 98 -5.91 -12.09 8.79
CA THR A 98 -5.24 -12.79 9.89
C THR A 98 -4.97 -14.30 9.67
N PRO A 99 -5.80 -15.11 8.96
CA PRO A 99 -5.57 -16.56 8.92
C PRO A 99 -4.50 -17.05 7.92
N PHE A 100 -3.89 -16.18 7.10
CA PHE A 100 -3.14 -16.60 5.89
C PHE A 100 -1.69 -16.09 5.79
N LEU A 101 -1.08 -15.66 6.89
CA LEU A 101 0.23 -14.98 6.83
C LEU A 101 1.38 -15.94 6.44
N SER A 102 2.11 -15.60 5.38
CA SER A 102 3.22 -16.37 4.79
C SER A 102 4.60 -15.73 5.02
N TRP A 103 4.69 -14.73 5.90
CA TRP A 103 5.83 -13.82 6.03
C TRP A 103 6.44 -13.88 7.44
N ASN A 104 7.76 -13.98 7.54
CA ASN A 104 8.49 -14.16 8.80
C ASN A 104 9.72 -13.21 8.91
N THR A 105 10.47 -13.30 10.01
CA THR A 105 11.63 -12.44 10.28
C THR A 105 12.72 -12.52 9.20
N THR A 106 12.93 -13.69 8.61
CA THR A 106 13.86 -13.88 7.49
C THR A 106 13.36 -13.18 6.23
N ASP A 107 12.04 -13.17 5.99
CA ASP A 107 11.44 -12.40 4.90
C ASP A 107 11.57 -10.89 5.15
N ASN A 108 11.51 -10.45 6.41
CA ASN A 108 11.84 -9.07 6.80
C ASN A 108 13.29 -8.72 6.50
N GLU A 109 14.25 -9.55 6.92
CA GLU A 109 15.66 -9.31 6.64
C GLU A 109 15.95 -9.28 5.14
N THR A 110 15.37 -10.22 4.40
CA THR A 110 15.47 -10.31 2.94
C THR A 110 14.85 -9.10 2.26
N GLY A 111 13.63 -8.72 2.66
CA GLY A 111 12.91 -7.54 2.17
C GLY A 111 13.68 -6.25 2.41
N TRP A 112 14.14 -6.02 3.64
CA TRP A 112 14.92 -4.84 3.98
C TRP A 112 16.29 -4.80 3.29
N GLN A 113 16.94 -5.95 3.10
CA GLN A 113 18.21 -6.02 2.37
C GLN A 113 18.01 -5.74 0.87
N ALA A 114 16.98 -6.27 0.25
CA ALA A 114 16.67 -6.01 -1.15
C ALA A 114 16.19 -4.56 -1.37
N LEU A 115 15.43 -4.00 -0.43
CA LEU A 115 14.90 -2.64 -0.53
C LEU A 115 15.97 -1.56 -0.25
N LEU A 116 16.76 -1.72 0.81
CA LEU A 116 17.70 -0.69 1.29
C LEU A 116 19.18 -1.03 1.07
N GLY A 117 19.52 -2.26 0.69
CA GLY A 117 20.90 -2.69 0.53
C GLY A 117 21.75 -2.38 1.76
N CYS A 118 22.91 -1.76 1.54
CA CYS A 118 23.85 -1.36 2.58
C CYS A 118 23.34 -0.25 3.53
N SER A 119 22.24 0.42 3.19
CA SER A 119 21.65 1.49 3.99
C SER A 119 20.74 0.97 5.11
N ARG A 120 20.42 -0.33 5.12
CA ARG A 120 19.62 -0.98 6.17
C ARG A 120 20.23 -0.72 7.56
N GLY A 121 19.38 -0.33 8.51
CA GLY A 121 19.78 -0.14 9.91
C GLY A 121 20.65 1.10 10.19
N ARG A 122 20.90 1.95 9.20
CA ARG A 122 21.70 3.18 9.37
C ARG A 122 20.83 4.40 9.69
N GLU A 123 21.45 5.47 10.18
CA GLU A 123 20.78 6.76 10.44
C GLU A 123 20.27 7.44 9.15
N MET A 124 20.86 7.15 7.98
CA MET A 124 20.48 7.76 6.69
C MET A 124 19.32 7.09 5.94
N VAL A 125 18.49 6.27 6.58
CA VAL A 125 17.25 5.77 5.94
C VAL A 125 16.25 6.92 5.88
N THR A 126 15.77 7.23 4.67
CA THR A 126 14.82 8.32 4.44
C THR A 126 13.47 8.04 5.07
N GLU A 127 12.76 9.09 5.44
CA GLU A 127 11.39 9.02 5.99
C GLU A 127 10.39 8.36 5.02
N THR A 128 10.67 8.36 3.72
CA THR A 128 9.87 7.66 2.71
C THR A 128 10.00 6.13 2.78
N ALA A 129 11.11 5.61 3.34
CA ALA A 129 11.31 4.18 3.59
C ALA A 129 11.03 3.79 5.04
N ALA A 130 11.21 4.73 5.97
CA ALA A 130 10.92 4.56 7.39
C ALA A 130 10.10 5.76 7.90
N PRO A 131 8.76 5.76 7.71
CA PRO A 131 7.90 6.90 8.07
C PRO A 131 8.01 7.33 9.54
N GLY A 132 8.37 6.40 10.44
CA GLY A 132 8.65 6.72 11.85
C GLY A 132 9.86 7.65 12.09
N ARG A 133 10.61 8.01 11.03
CA ARG A 133 11.70 9.00 11.08
C ARG A 133 11.29 10.40 10.61
N MET A 134 10.05 10.58 10.18
CA MET A 134 9.53 11.87 9.74
C MET A 134 9.56 12.88 10.90
N VAL A 135 10.11 14.06 10.64
CA VAL A 135 10.28 15.11 11.66
C VAL A 135 9.04 16.01 11.77
N ASP A 136 8.29 16.18 10.68
CA ASP A 136 7.05 16.95 10.62
C ASP A 136 6.03 16.28 9.69
N ALA A 137 4.85 15.96 10.22
CA ALA A 137 3.73 15.36 9.48
C ALA A 137 2.57 16.35 9.26
N THR A 138 2.77 17.64 9.55
CA THR A 138 1.75 18.67 9.40
C THR A 138 1.31 18.78 7.93
N GLY A 139 -0.01 18.79 7.69
CA GLY A 139 -0.58 18.92 6.34
C GLY A 139 -0.75 17.60 5.57
N MET A 140 -0.37 16.46 6.16
CA MET A 140 -0.67 15.16 5.58
C MET A 140 -2.17 14.82 5.70
N PRO A 141 -2.73 14.01 4.78
CA PRO A 141 -4.11 13.50 4.90
C PRO A 141 -4.30 12.71 6.22
N PRO A 142 -5.52 12.71 6.80
CA PRO A 142 -5.83 11.88 7.96
C PRO A 142 -5.43 10.42 7.71
N LEU A 143 -4.61 9.87 8.60
CA LEU A 143 -4.02 8.55 8.47
C LEU A 143 -4.48 7.65 9.61
N TYR A 144 -4.84 6.41 9.27
CA TYR A 144 -5.06 5.32 10.22
C TYR A 144 -3.92 4.31 10.07
N ILE A 145 -3.22 4.00 11.16
CA ILE A 145 -2.15 2.99 11.24
C ILE A 145 -2.57 1.97 12.30
N GLU A 146 -2.49 0.68 11.99
CA GLU A 146 -2.72 -0.41 12.94
C GLU A 146 -1.50 -1.34 12.93
N VAL A 147 -1.03 -1.74 14.11
CA VAL A 147 0.13 -2.62 14.31
C VAL A 147 -0.32 -3.82 15.13
N GLY A 148 0.01 -5.03 14.68
CA GLY A 148 -0.43 -6.26 15.32
C GLY A 148 0.31 -6.58 16.63
N LYS A 149 -0.37 -7.21 17.59
CA LYS A 149 0.24 -7.62 18.88
C LYS A 149 1.33 -8.69 18.74
N LEU A 150 1.32 -9.43 17.63
CA LEU A 150 2.34 -10.41 17.24
C LEU A 150 2.90 -10.07 15.86
N ASP A 151 2.97 -8.78 15.56
CA ASP A 151 3.65 -8.26 14.39
C ASP A 151 5.16 -8.10 14.70
N LEU A 152 5.99 -8.29 13.68
CA LEU A 152 7.44 -8.04 13.74
C LEU A 152 7.76 -6.57 13.48
N PHE A 153 6.75 -5.75 13.19
CA PHE A 153 6.81 -4.32 12.91
C PHE A 153 6.07 -3.49 13.96
#